data_AF-A0A2N3E1F8-F1
#
_entry.id   AF-A0A2N3E1F8-F1
#
_cell.length_a   1.000
_cell.length_b   1.000
_cell.length_c   1.000
_cell.angle_alpha   90.00
_cell.angle_beta   90.00
_cell.angle_gamma   90.00
#
_symmetry.space_group_name_H-M   'P 1'
#
loop_
_entity.id
_entity.type
_entity.pdbx_description
1 polymer ?
#
loop_
_entity_poly.entity_id
_entity_poly.type
_entity_poly.pdbx_seq_one_letter_code
_entity_poly.pdbx_strand_id
1 'polypeptide(L)' 'GASPLRRVYDLPAGEDRLISDASGISAVVVNGTLIRRNGVDLLGAEGRLPGRLLRHGAAA' A
#
# COMPACT_ATOMS: atom_id res chain seq x y z
N GLY A 1 -13.37 0.76 -7.50
CA GLY A 1 -13.65 -0.51 -8.20
C GLY A 1 -12.39 -1.33 -8.28
N ALA A 2 -12.37 -2.36 -9.13
CA ALA A 2 -11.24 -3.26 -9.29
C ALA A 2 -10.84 -3.33 -10.78
N SER A 3 -9.54 -3.38 -11.07
CA SER A 3 -9.06 -3.58 -12.44
C SER A 3 -9.24 -5.04 -12.88
N PRO A 4 -9.14 -5.34 -14.18
CA PRO A 4 -8.91 -6.71 -14.65
C PRO A 4 -7.67 -7.33 -13.98
N LEU A 5 -7.64 -8.66 -13.93
CA LEU A 5 -6.52 -9.42 -13.36
C LEU A 5 -5.30 -9.35 -14.28
N ARG A 6 -4.12 -9.10 -13.69
CA ARG A 6 -2.81 -9.27 -14.34
C ARG A 6 -1.96 -10.28 -13.57
N ARG A 7 -1.16 -11.05 -14.29
CA ARG A 7 -0.24 -12.04 -13.70
C ARG A 7 1.16 -11.43 -13.52
N VAL A 8 1.80 -11.75 -12.42
CA VAL A 8 3.21 -11.44 -12.12
C VAL A 8 3.89 -12.67 -11.52
N TYR A 9 5.22 -12.68 -11.53
CA TYR A 9 6.05 -13.81 -11.09
C TYR A 9 7.03 -13.33 -10.01
N ASP A 10 6.48 -12.85 -8.91
CA ASP A 10 7.22 -12.17 -7.84
C ASP A 10 7.04 -12.80 -6.46
N LEU A 11 6.46 -14.00 -6.40
CA LEU A 11 6.45 -14.83 -5.20
C LEU A 11 7.80 -15.56 -5.06
N PRO A 12 8.10 -16.12 -3.86
CA PRO A 12 9.29 -16.96 -3.67
C PRO A 12 9.40 -18.04 -4.76
N ALA A 13 10.63 -18.34 -5.17
CA ALA A 13 10.94 -19.23 -6.31
C ALA A 13 10.41 -18.75 -7.69
N GLY A 14 9.91 -17.51 -7.80
CA GLY A 14 9.39 -16.97 -9.06
C GLY A 14 7.96 -17.44 -9.38
N GLU A 15 7.25 -17.94 -8.37
CA GLU A 15 5.88 -18.43 -8.51
C GLU A 15 4.90 -17.33 -8.92
N ASP A 16 3.75 -17.74 -9.46
CA ASP A 16 2.79 -16.83 -10.05
C ASP A 16 1.84 -16.18 -9.03
N ARG A 17 1.51 -14.91 -9.28
CA ARG A 17 0.52 -14.16 -8.51
C ARG A 17 -0.40 -13.40 -9.45
N LEU A 18 -1.69 -13.39 -9.12
CA LEU A 18 -2.69 -12.55 -9.78
C LEU A 18 -2.93 -11.28 -8.96
N ILE A 19 -2.93 -10.14 -9.64
CA ILE A 19 -3.16 -8.82 -9.05
C ILE A 19 -4.37 -8.17 -9.72
N SER A 20 -5.26 -7.58 -8.93
CA SER A 20 -6.27 -6.61 -9.36
C SER A 20 -6.00 -5.31 -8.63
N ASP A 21 -5.70 -4.25 -9.38
CA ASP A 21 -5.42 -2.94 -8.82
C ASP A 21 -6.73 -2.24 -8.42
N ALA A 22 -6.71 -1.59 -7.26
CA ALA A 22 -7.86 -0.82 -6.78
C ALA A 22 -8.03 0.47 -7.60
N SER A 23 -9.27 0.81 -7.95
CA SER A 23 -9.65 2.07 -8.58
C SER A 23 -10.52 2.94 -7.67
N GLY A 24 -10.43 4.27 -7.82
CA GLY A 24 -11.26 5.23 -7.07
C GLY A 24 -10.62 5.81 -5.81
N ILE A 25 -9.39 5.39 -5.46
CA ILE A 25 -8.60 5.99 -4.38
C ILE A 25 -7.46 6.81 -4.99
N SER A 26 -7.56 8.14 -4.90
CA SER A 26 -6.51 9.02 -5.44
C SER A 26 -5.30 9.14 -4.51
N ALA A 27 -5.52 9.14 -3.19
CA ALA A 27 -4.48 9.37 -2.19
C ALA A 27 -4.77 8.62 -0.88
N VAL A 28 -3.71 8.23 -0.19
CA VAL A 28 -3.76 7.70 1.18
C VAL A 28 -2.78 8.49 2.04
N VAL A 29 -3.26 9.00 3.18
CA VAL A 29 -2.50 9.82 4.11
C VAL A 29 -2.50 9.18 5.49
N VAL A 30 -1.33 9.11 6.13
CA VAL A 30 -1.16 8.63 7.52
C VAL A 30 -0.42 9.70 8.30
N ASN A 31 -1.01 10.17 9.41
CA ASN A 31 -0.42 11.19 10.29
C ASN A 31 0.11 12.43 9.51
N GLY A 32 -0.68 12.93 8.55
CA GLY A 32 -0.32 14.07 7.71
C GLY A 32 0.67 13.77 6.57
N THR A 33 1.19 12.55 6.47
CA THR A 33 2.14 12.14 5.43
C THR A 33 1.43 11.37 4.32
N LEU A 34 1.59 11.81 3.07
CA LEU A 34 1.07 11.10 1.90
C LEU A 34 1.89 9.82 1.66
N ILE A 35 1.25 8.66 1.78
CA ILE A 35 1.94 7.36 1.66
C ILE A 35 1.68 6.66 0.31
N ARG A 36 0.56 6.97 -0.34
CA ARG A 36 0.21 6.42 -1.66
C ARG A 36 -0.51 7.48 -2.48
N ARG A 37 -0.21 7.57 -3.77
CA ARG A 37 -0.93 8.42 -4.71
C ARG A 37 -1.06 7.75 -6.06
N ASN A 38 -2.26 7.80 -6.64
CA ASN A 38 -2.56 7.27 -7.98
C ASN A 38 -2.05 5.82 -8.18
N GLY A 39 -2.21 4.97 -7.16
CA GLY A 39 -1.79 3.57 -7.23
C GLY A 39 -0.31 3.30 -6.99
N VAL A 40 0.48 4.30 -6.58
CA VAL A 40 1.93 4.15 -6.34
C VAL A 40 2.26 4.51 -4.90
N ASP A 41 3.03 3.64 -4.22
CA ASP A 41 3.56 3.94 -2.89
C ASP A 41 4.67 4.98 -3.00
N LEU A 42 4.61 6.01 -2.14
CA LEU A 42 5.53 7.14 -2.18
C LEU A 42 6.71 6.99 -1.22
N LEU A 43 6.63 6.04 -0.30
CA LEU A 43 7.68 5.76 0.69
C LEU A 43 8.27 4.38 0.44
N GLY A 44 9.59 4.26 0.52
CA GLY A 44 10.29 2.97 0.47
C GLY A 44 10.10 2.17 1.77
N ALA A 45 10.18 0.84 1.65
CA ALA A 45 9.96 -0.08 2.78
C ALA A 45 11.04 0.01 3.88
N GLU A 46 12.27 0.36 3.52
CA GLU A 46 13.43 0.40 4.44
C GLU A 46 13.52 1.71 5.26
N GLY A 47 12.58 2.64 5.05
CA GLY A 47 12.57 3.95 5.69
C GLY A 47 11.70 4.00 6.96
N ARG A 48 11.83 5.09 7.72
CA ARG A 48 10.92 5.36 8.84
C ARG A 48 9.52 5.69 8.32
N LEU A 49 8.55 4.84 8.62
CA LEU A 49 7.15 5.02 8.23
C LEU A 49 6.38 5.91 9.23
N PRO A 50 5.34 6.64 8.79
CA PRO A 50 4.65 7.64 9.62
C PRO A 50 3.66 7.05 10.62
N GLY A 51 3.43 5.73 10.61
CA GLY A 51 2.48 5.05 11.49
C GLY A 51 2.87 5.13 12.96
N ARG A 52 1.85 5.12 13.85
CA ARG A 52 2.03 4.99 15.30
C ARG A 52 1.08 3.93 15.83
N LEU A 53 1.52 3.19 16.85
CA LEU A 53 0.63 2.28 17.57
C LEU A 53 -0.46 3.11 18.26
N LEU A 54 -1.71 2.70 18.08
CA LEU A 54 -2.81 3.25 18.85
C LEU A 54 -3.18 2.29 19.99
N ARG A 55 -3.48 2.83 21.17
CA ARG A 55 -4.06 2.12 22.30
C ARG A 55 -5.32 2.87 22.73
N HIS A 56 -6.46 2.19 22.76
CA HIS A 56 -7.75 2.78 23.11
C HIS A 56 -8.11 4.04 22.28
N GLY A 57 -7.71 4.07 21.01
CA GLY A 57 -7.99 5.19 20.10
C GLY A 57 -7.03 6.38 20.21
N ALA A 58 -6.06 6.34 21.12
CA ALA A 58 -5.01 7.36 21.25
C ALA A 58 -3.66 6.80 20.79
N ALA A 59 -2.80 7.66 20.23
CA ALA A 59 -1.43 7.26 19.92
C ALA A 59 -0.65 6.98 21.21
N ALA A 60 0.03 5.83 21.25
CA ALA A 60 0.93 5.43 22.33
C ALA A 60 2.30 6.10 22.24
#